data_AF-A0AAE3R8I4-F1
#
_entry.id   AF-A0AAE3R8I4-F1
#
_cell.length_a   1.000
_cell.length_b   1.000
_cell.length_c   1.000
_cell.angle_alpha   90.00
_cell.angle_beta   90.00
_cell.angle_gamma   90.00
#
_symmetry.space_group_name_H-M   'P 1'
#
loop_
_entity.id
_entity.type
_entity.pdbx_description
1 polymer ?
#
loop_
_entity_poly.entity_id
_entity_poly.type
_entity_poly.pdbx_seq_one_letter_code
_entity_poly.pdbx_strand_id
1 'polypeptide(L)'
;MSETQKFKQLYVSTNNACLKLNGQITEKSVDITMVEQIIQNIEVLIILLPSLSYVKIDDRNMGLPINLDDADNIPKSPYPEGTNIIYPYSAQLVLEDWKLRVWNAILDKEPGIVEDEQRYLEPALAQAEKCINMLLSLESHIWAEWQKNMLSQQANTIGWLSYLYIKDQNRLEHALTVLDKGYVFAGFHHLDWDNRKYIHDTKVRLLLKLNREDEAYAIVYQMLTAHPEHTDFDDLKDTEPYLQWIKKKKQQEKAAIKKAKEDKKAFEKLVKDEQTKVVNQFLNPAHPLVVQHADVLNLIKQRMVAVRLRKQYYESGWEKMRNQVDSAPETDYMLKPWSEKQITTYQTKHEIQLPDELKVYLMEIGEGGGSYFCWRNPIVMEKKKNAIQILKTPFPITADKIHDINHYWKIKAWVMLDSYFAGEEEEEEGVKELIKYLKRKKILHKGNTLQELFAIDGSHELGCLFLGYSDSQDGLYLVMNGVFEGEVWVDTLQYSIEEGGCFGAATPERRKFLSFMAGSLLANAEGYADASEEGAWL
;
A
#
# COMPACT_ATOMS: atom_id res chain seq x y z
N MET A 1 -4.76 -25.88 -48.75
CA MET A 1 -4.23 -25.68 -47.40
C MET A 1 -4.70 -24.32 -46.89
N SER A 2 -5.41 -24.27 -45.76
CA SER A 2 -5.85 -22.99 -45.17
C SER A 2 -4.64 -22.15 -44.78
N GLU A 3 -4.77 -20.82 -44.74
CA GLU A 3 -3.69 -19.93 -44.32
C GLU A 3 -3.25 -20.22 -42.87
N THR A 4 -4.20 -20.59 -42.00
CA THR A 4 -3.90 -21.07 -40.65
C THR A 4 -3.02 -22.31 -40.65
N GLN A 5 -3.24 -23.27 -41.56
CA GLN A 5 -2.39 -24.47 -41.64
C GLN A 5 -1.00 -24.15 -42.18
N LYS A 6 -0.90 -23.26 -43.18
CA LYS A 6 0.40 -22.75 -43.67
C LYS A 6 1.19 -22.09 -42.56
N PHE A 7 0.53 -21.25 -41.76
CA PHE A 7 1.14 -20.58 -40.62
C PHE A 7 1.67 -21.58 -39.60
N LYS A 8 0.87 -22.58 -39.19
CA LYS A 8 1.30 -23.60 -38.21
C LYS A 8 2.55 -24.35 -38.68
N GLN A 9 2.55 -24.84 -39.92
CA GLN A 9 3.68 -25.58 -40.48
C GLN A 9 4.94 -24.72 -40.54
N LEU A 10 4.82 -23.47 -40.98
CA LEU A 10 5.94 -22.54 -41.02
C LEU A 10 6.42 -22.13 -39.62
N TYR A 11 5.51 -22.00 -38.66
CA TYR A 11 5.84 -21.67 -37.28
C TYR A 11 6.69 -22.77 -36.63
N VAL A 12 6.27 -24.03 -36.77
CA VAL A 12 7.01 -25.19 -36.26
C VAL A 12 8.37 -25.33 -36.95
N SER A 13 8.43 -25.21 -38.28
CA SER A 13 9.71 -25.30 -39.00
C SER A 13 10.68 -24.18 -38.62
N THR A 14 10.17 -22.97 -38.42
CA THR A 14 10.96 -21.81 -37.97
C THR A 14 11.46 -21.99 -36.54
N ASN A 15 10.60 -22.46 -35.63
CA ASN A 15 10.99 -22.79 -34.26
C ASN A 15 12.13 -23.82 -34.23
N ASN A 16 12.01 -24.89 -35.02
CA ASN A 16 13.04 -25.93 -35.12
C ASN A 16 14.35 -25.40 -35.73
N ALA A 17 14.27 -24.48 -36.69
CA ALA A 17 15.44 -23.80 -37.23
C ALA A 17 16.12 -22.91 -36.17
N CYS A 18 15.36 -22.16 -35.37
CA CYS A 18 15.91 -21.38 -34.25
C CYS A 18 16.62 -22.28 -33.22
N LEU A 19 16.01 -23.42 -32.85
CA LEU A 19 16.62 -24.40 -31.93
C LEU A 19 17.92 -24.97 -32.51
N LYS A 20 17.94 -25.31 -33.80
CA LYS A 20 19.13 -25.78 -34.50
C LYS A 20 20.24 -24.71 -34.55
N LEU A 21 19.89 -23.47 -34.82
CA LEU A 21 20.82 -22.34 -34.82
C LEU A 21 21.49 -22.20 -33.44
N ASN A 22 20.72 -22.27 -32.34
CA ASN A 22 21.29 -22.25 -30.99
C ASN A 22 22.30 -23.39 -30.73
N GLY A 23 22.03 -24.58 -31.29
CA GLY A 23 22.97 -25.70 -31.29
C GLY A 23 24.27 -25.39 -32.05
N GLN A 24 24.17 -24.93 -33.29
CA GLN A 24 25.33 -24.56 -34.12
C GLN A 24 26.19 -23.47 -33.49
N ILE A 25 25.54 -22.50 -32.85
CA ILE A 25 26.19 -21.43 -32.11
C ILE A 25 27.04 -22.00 -30.95
N THR A 26 26.51 -22.98 -30.22
CA THR A 26 27.24 -23.66 -29.14
C THR A 26 28.44 -24.44 -29.66
N GLU A 27 28.29 -25.03 -30.85
CA GLU A 27 29.33 -25.81 -31.54
C GLU A 27 30.33 -24.95 -32.34
N LYS A 28 30.16 -23.62 -32.35
CA LYS A 28 30.96 -22.67 -33.15
C LYS A 28 30.95 -23.00 -34.66
N SER A 29 29.81 -23.45 -35.19
CA SER A 29 29.63 -23.95 -36.56
C SER A 29 28.43 -23.29 -37.28
N VAL A 30 28.27 -21.98 -37.08
CA VAL A 30 27.08 -21.23 -37.52
C VAL A 30 26.96 -21.17 -39.04
N ASP A 31 25.81 -21.59 -39.57
CA ASP A 31 25.43 -21.40 -40.97
C ASP A 31 24.67 -20.08 -41.14
N ILE A 32 25.32 -19.08 -41.74
CA ILE A 32 24.75 -17.75 -41.97
C ILE A 32 23.47 -17.82 -42.82
N THR A 33 23.38 -18.76 -43.77
CA THR A 33 22.19 -18.90 -44.63
C THR A 33 20.95 -19.30 -43.82
N MET A 34 21.16 -20.00 -42.69
CA MET A 34 20.07 -20.34 -41.77
C MET A 34 19.53 -19.12 -41.04
N VAL A 35 20.39 -18.17 -40.65
CA VAL A 35 19.97 -16.90 -40.03
C VAL A 35 19.04 -16.15 -40.97
N GLU A 36 19.46 -15.98 -42.23
CA GLU A 36 18.68 -15.27 -43.25
C GLU A 36 17.35 -15.98 -43.54
N GLN A 37 17.36 -17.31 -43.64
CA GLN A 37 16.15 -18.12 -43.85
C GLN A 37 15.17 -18.00 -42.68
N ILE A 38 15.65 -17.99 -41.43
CA ILE A 38 14.81 -17.81 -40.25
C ILE A 38 14.13 -16.45 -40.28
N ILE A 39 14.88 -15.37 -40.53
CA ILE A 39 14.32 -14.01 -40.62
C ILE A 39 13.25 -13.92 -41.71
N GLN A 40 13.53 -14.49 -42.89
CA GLN A 40 12.56 -14.52 -43.99
C GLN A 40 11.30 -15.31 -43.63
N ASN A 41 11.44 -16.45 -42.95
CA ASN A 41 10.27 -17.21 -42.49
C ASN A 41 9.43 -16.42 -41.48
N ILE A 42 10.07 -15.69 -40.55
CA ILE A 42 9.36 -14.86 -39.58
C ILE A 42 8.60 -13.72 -40.28
N GLU A 43 9.16 -13.13 -41.33
CA GLU A 43 8.45 -12.13 -42.15
C GLU A 43 7.18 -12.69 -42.80
N VAL A 44 7.28 -13.90 -43.37
CA VAL A 44 6.11 -14.59 -43.93
C VAL A 44 5.09 -14.91 -42.85
N LEU A 45 5.52 -15.33 -41.65
CA LEU A 45 4.61 -15.56 -40.52
C LEU A 45 3.86 -14.29 -40.12
N ILE A 46 4.57 -13.14 -40.02
CA ILE A 46 3.96 -11.84 -39.69
C ILE A 46 2.91 -11.45 -40.74
N ILE A 47 3.20 -11.64 -42.03
CA ILE A 47 2.28 -11.35 -43.13
C ILE A 47 0.99 -12.18 -43.05
N LEU A 48 1.09 -13.43 -42.56
CA LEU A 48 -0.05 -14.34 -42.44
C LEU A 48 -0.96 -14.05 -41.23
N LEU A 49 -0.50 -13.29 -40.23
CA LEU A 49 -1.24 -13.04 -38.97
C LEU A 49 -2.68 -12.52 -39.16
N PRO A 50 -2.96 -11.55 -40.06
CA PRO A 50 -4.31 -11.00 -40.21
C PRO A 50 -5.35 -12.01 -40.72
N SER A 51 -4.90 -13.10 -41.37
CA SER A 51 -5.78 -14.11 -41.96
C SER A 51 -5.97 -15.36 -41.09
N LEU A 52 -5.44 -15.37 -39.86
CA LEU A 52 -5.51 -16.54 -38.99
C LEU A 52 -6.90 -16.69 -38.36
N SER A 53 -7.35 -17.94 -38.27
CA SER A 53 -8.54 -18.31 -37.50
C SER A 53 -8.13 -18.67 -36.07
N TYR A 54 -8.53 -17.85 -35.11
CA TYR A 54 -8.30 -18.09 -33.68
C TYR A 54 -9.50 -18.83 -33.06
N VAL A 55 -9.23 -19.64 -32.03
CA VAL A 55 -10.25 -20.36 -31.25
C VAL A 55 -10.32 -19.81 -29.83
N LYS A 56 -11.46 -20.02 -29.16
CA LYS A 56 -11.64 -19.64 -27.75
C LYS A 56 -10.74 -20.51 -26.88
N ILE A 57 -9.85 -19.89 -26.10
CA ILE A 57 -8.95 -20.56 -25.15
C ILE A 57 -9.61 -20.61 -23.76
N ASP A 58 -10.20 -19.48 -23.35
CA ASP A 58 -10.96 -19.32 -22.11
C ASP A 58 -12.07 -18.26 -22.30
N ASP A 59 -12.79 -17.89 -21.24
CA ASP A 59 -13.89 -16.92 -21.31
C ASP A 59 -13.50 -15.51 -21.74
N ARG A 60 -12.22 -15.16 -21.71
CA ARG A 60 -11.71 -13.83 -22.01
C ARG A 60 -10.73 -13.80 -23.18
N ASN A 61 -10.18 -14.94 -23.59
CA ASN A 61 -9.09 -15.00 -24.54
C ASN A 61 -9.37 -15.88 -25.77
N MET A 62 -8.98 -15.35 -26.93
CA MET A 62 -8.86 -16.08 -28.20
C MET A 62 -7.39 -16.41 -28.46
N GLY A 63 -7.10 -17.54 -29.08
CA GLY A 63 -5.73 -17.98 -29.35
C GLY A 63 -5.66 -19.05 -30.42
N LEU A 64 -4.45 -19.26 -30.95
CA LEU A 64 -4.14 -20.29 -31.93
C LEU A 64 -3.23 -21.35 -31.26
N PRO A 65 -3.76 -22.53 -30.90
CA PRO A 65 -2.95 -23.61 -30.37
C PRO A 65 -2.17 -24.29 -31.50
N ILE A 66 -0.87 -24.46 -31.28
CA ILE A 66 0.08 -25.07 -32.21
C ILE A 66 0.82 -26.18 -31.46
N ASN A 67 0.74 -27.42 -31.95
CA ASN A 67 1.58 -28.50 -31.48
C ASN A 67 2.96 -28.38 -32.13
N LEU A 68 4.01 -28.25 -31.33
CA LEU A 68 5.38 -28.10 -31.82
C LEU A 68 5.97 -29.40 -32.40
N ASP A 69 5.43 -30.56 -32.03
CA ASP A 69 5.87 -31.86 -32.54
C ASP A 69 5.18 -32.24 -33.86
N ASP A 70 3.95 -31.75 -34.07
CA ASP A 70 3.15 -32.04 -35.26
C ASP A 70 2.25 -30.85 -35.61
N ALA A 71 2.67 -30.05 -36.60
CA ALA A 71 1.95 -28.87 -37.05
C ALA A 71 0.57 -29.17 -37.65
N ASP A 72 0.32 -30.41 -38.11
CA ASP A 72 -0.95 -30.84 -38.69
C ASP A 72 -1.95 -31.32 -37.63
N ASN A 73 -1.47 -31.62 -36.43
CA ASN A 73 -2.31 -31.96 -35.28
C ASN A 73 -2.93 -30.70 -34.65
N ILE A 74 -4.27 -30.67 -34.57
CA ILE A 74 -5.01 -29.59 -33.91
C ILE A 74 -5.16 -29.95 -32.42
N PRO A 75 -4.46 -29.26 -31.50
CA PRO A 75 -4.54 -29.57 -30.07
C PRO A 75 -5.95 -29.27 -29.55
N LYS A 76 -6.48 -30.15 -28.70
CA LYS A 76 -7.77 -29.95 -28.01
C LYS A 76 -7.54 -29.65 -26.53
N SER A 77 -8.42 -28.88 -25.91
CA SER A 77 -8.37 -28.60 -24.47
C SER A 77 -8.81 -29.82 -23.65
N PRO A 78 -8.14 -30.18 -22.53
CA PRO A 78 -6.92 -29.55 -22.01
C PRO A 78 -5.73 -29.78 -22.94
N TYR A 79 -4.99 -28.70 -23.24
CA TYR A 79 -3.92 -28.75 -24.24
C TYR A 79 -2.76 -29.62 -23.78
N PRO A 80 -2.22 -30.51 -24.63
CA PRO A 80 -1.09 -31.35 -24.29
C PRO A 80 0.18 -30.54 -24.06
N GLU A 81 1.09 -31.09 -23.25
CA GLU A 81 2.46 -30.58 -23.09
C GLU A 81 3.12 -30.40 -24.47
N GLY A 82 3.89 -29.31 -24.64
CA GLY A 82 4.45 -28.94 -25.94
C GLY A 82 3.51 -28.14 -26.87
N THR A 83 2.27 -27.86 -26.46
CA THR A 83 1.39 -26.93 -27.18
C THR A 83 1.78 -25.48 -26.88
N ASN A 84 2.09 -24.71 -27.91
CA ASN A 84 2.25 -23.26 -27.80
C ASN A 84 0.95 -22.54 -28.21
N ILE A 85 0.57 -21.49 -27.47
CA ILE A 85 -0.64 -20.72 -27.75
C ILE A 85 -0.24 -19.32 -28.21
N ILE A 86 -0.60 -18.98 -29.44
CA ILE A 86 -0.39 -17.63 -29.99
C ILE A 86 -1.65 -16.81 -29.79
N TYR A 87 -1.53 -15.70 -29.05
CA TYR A 87 -2.63 -14.78 -28.83
C TYR A 87 -2.62 -13.66 -29.89
N PRO A 88 -3.79 -13.30 -30.48
CA PRO A 88 -3.85 -12.28 -31.54
C PRO A 88 -3.21 -10.95 -31.13
N TYR A 89 -3.43 -10.51 -29.88
CA TYR A 89 -2.99 -9.21 -29.39
C TYR A 89 -1.46 -9.12 -29.21
N SER A 90 -0.75 -10.25 -29.10
CA SER A 90 0.70 -10.28 -28.88
C SER A 90 1.48 -11.02 -29.98
N ALA A 91 0.80 -11.68 -30.92
CA ALA A 91 1.41 -12.53 -31.94
C ALA A 91 2.50 -11.83 -32.74
N GLN A 92 2.22 -10.61 -33.22
CA GLN A 92 3.19 -9.83 -33.98
C GLN A 92 4.41 -9.48 -33.12
N LEU A 93 4.19 -9.01 -31.89
CA LEU A 93 5.28 -8.66 -30.98
C LEU A 93 6.19 -9.86 -30.68
N VAL A 94 5.63 -11.04 -30.45
CA VAL A 94 6.39 -12.27 -30.20
C VAL A 94 7.23 -12.67 -31.42
N LEU A 95 6.68 -12.58 -32.64
CA LEU A 95 7.44 -12.87 -33.86
C LEU A 95 8.54 -11.84 -34.12
N GLU A 96 8.27 -10.56 -33.86
CA GLU A 96 9.27 -9.50 -33.96
C GLU A 96 10.41 -9.68 -32.92
N ASP A 97 10.08 -10.16 -31.70
CA ASP A 97 11.07 -10.57 -30.69
C ASP A 97 11.91 -11.76 -31.16
N TRP A 98 11.34 -12.72 -31.89
CA TRP A 98 12.12 -13.83 -32.44
C TRP A 98 13.22 -13.38 -33.40
N LYS A 99 12.97 -12.36 -34.25
CA LYS A 99 14.02 -11.79 -35.11
C LYS A 99 15.17 -11.25 -34.27
N LEU A 100 14.85 -10.55 -33.20
CA LEU A 100 15.83 -9.99 -32.28
C LEU A 100 16.64 -11.08 -31.57
N ARG A 101 15.99 -12.14 -31.08
CA ARG A 101 16.70 -13.28 -30.46
C ARG A 101 17.69 -13.92 -31.41
N VAL A 102 17.33 -14.06 -32.69
CA VAL A 102 18.21 -14.61 -33.72
C VAL A 102 19.44 -13.73 -33.92
N TRP A 103 19.28 -12.42 -34.06
CA TRP A 103 20.41 -11.50 -34.21
C TRP A 103 21.26 -11.39 -32.93
N ASN A 104 20.63 -11.32 -31.77
CA ASN A 104 21.32 -11.31 -30.48
C ASN A 104 22.13 -12.58 -30.26
N ALA A 105 21.62 -13.75 -30.64
CA ALA A 105 22.35 -15.01 -30.50
C ALA A 105 23.66 -15.03 -31.31
N ILE A 106 23.74 -14.25 -32.39
CA ILE A 106 24.97 -14.06 -33.17
C ILE A 106 25.90 -13.05 -32.48
N LEU A 107 25.36 -11.92 -32.00
CA LEU A 107 26.14 -10.83 -31.41
C LEU A 107 26.67 -11.13 -30.00
N ASP A 108 26.01 -12.01 -29.23
CA ASP A 108 26.38 -12.36 -27.85
C ASP A 108 27.52 -13.41 -27.77
N LYS A 109 28.17 -13.72 -28.89
CA LYS A 109 29.19 -14.79 -28.97
C LYS A 109 30.61 -14.27 -28.89
N GLU A 110 31.55 -15.19 -28.69
CA GLU A 110 32.97 -14.88 -28.79
C GLU A 110 33.26 -14.30 -30.18
N PRO A 111 33.95 -13.14 -30.27
CA PRO A 111 34.25 -12.51 -31.54
C PRO A 111 34.93 -13.46 -32.53
N GLY A 112 34.43 -13.47 -33.76
CA GLY A 112 35.02 -14.22 -34.87
C GLY A 112 34.48 -15.63 -35.08
N ILE A 113 33.41 -16.02 -34.38
CA ILE A 113 32.65 -17.25 -34.70
C ILE A 113 31.84 -17.08 -36.01
N VAL A 114 31.34 -15.87 -36.27
CA VAL A 114 30.59 -15.54 -37.48
C VAL A 114 31.35 -14.47 -38.27
N GLU A 115 31.57 -14.74 -39.56
CA GLU A 115 32.16 -13.76 -40.46
C GLU A 115 31.22 -12.54 -40.58
N ASP A 116 31.77 -11.34 -40.38
CA ASP A 116 31.01 -10.07 -40.45
C ASP A 116 29.85 -9.95 -39.46
N GLU A 117 30.01 -10.45 -38.22
CA GLU A 117 28.99 -10.38 -37.15
C GLU A 117 28.44 -8.95 -36.91
N GLN A 118 29.26 -7.92 -37.15
CA GLN A 118 28.88 -6.52 -36.99
C GLN A 118 27.75 -6.08 -37.93
N ARG A 119 27.55 -6.76 -39.06
CA ARG A 119 26.43 -6.48 -39.98
C ARG A 119 25.06 -6.63 -39.31
N TYR A 120 24.98 -7.39 -38.22
CA TYR A 120 23.74 -7.61 -37.47
C TYR A 120 23.48 -6.60 -36.35
N LEU A 121 24.45 -5.74 -36.02
CA LEU A 121 24.32 -4.80 -34.91
C LEU A 121 23.17 -3.80 -35.08
N GLU A 122 23.18 -3.04 -36.20
CA GLU A 122 22.14 -2.04 -36.44
C GLU A 122 20.73 -2.68 -36.63
N PRO A 123 20.59 -3.82 -37.34
CA PRO A 123 19.33 -4.58 -37.34
C PRO A 123 18.84 -4.97 -35.94
N ALA A 124 19.72 -5.48 -35.07
CA ALA A 124 19.35 -5.88 -33.71
C ALA A 124 18.88 -4.68 -32.88
N LEU A 125 19.62 -3.57 -32.90
CA LEU A 125 19.24 -2.35 -32.18
C LEU A 125 17.90 -1.79 -32.66
N ALA A 126 17.71 -1.66 -33.98
CA ALA A 126 16.46 -1.17 -34.56
C ALA A 126 15.27 -2.08 -34.22
N GLN A 127 15.49 -3.40 -34.20
CA GLN A 127 14.45 -4.36 -33.86
C GLN A 127 14.08 -4.35 -32.38
N ALA A 128 15.06 -4.21 -31.48
CA ALA A 128 14.81 -4.02 -30.06
C ALA A 128 13.97 -2.77 -29.81
N GLU A 129 14.29 -1.65 -30.45
CA GLU A 129 13.48 -0.43 -30.36
C GLU A 129 12.06 -0.63 -30.88
N LYS A 130 11.91 -1.33 -32.02
CA LYS A 130 10.60 -1.68 -32.57
C LYS A 130 9.77 -2.50 -31.59
N CYS A 131 10.34 -3.54 -30.98
CA CYS A 131 9.67 -4.35 -29.98
C CYS A 131 9.26 -3.53 -28.75
N ILE A 132 10.13 -2.65 -28.26
CA ILE A 132 9.83 -1.74 -27.13
C ILE A 132 8.64 -0.83 -27.48
N ASN A 133 8.65 -0.21 -28.67
CA ASN A 133 7.59 0.69 -29.09
C ASN A 133 6.24 -0.03 -29.26
N MET A 134 6.25 -1.24 -29.83
CA MET A 134 5.06 -2.08 -29.91
C MET A 134 4.53 -2.42 -28.51
N LEU A 135 5.41 -2.81 -27.59
CA LEU A 135 5.02 -3.16 -26.22
C LEU A 135 4.43 -1.97 -25.46
N LEU A 136 5.03 -0.78 -25.58
CA LEU A 136 4.53 0.46 -24.98
C LEU A 136 3.19 0.91 -25.58
N SER A 137 2.86 0.47 -26.79
CA SER A 137 1.57 0.78 -27.43
C SER A 137 0.43 -0.12 -26.97
N LEU A 138 0.71 -1.21 -26.24
CA LEU A 138 -0.33 -2.06 -25.67
C LEU A 138 -1.01 -1.30 -24.52
N GLU A 139 -2.26 -0.88 -24.71
CA GLU A 139 -3.08 -0.25 -23.67
C GLU A 139 -3.26 -1.22 -22.49
N SER A 140 -2.55 -1.00 -21.39
CA SER A 140 -2.84 -1.66 -20.12
C SER A 140 -2.44 -0.78 -18.95
N HIS A 141 -3.37 -0.58 -18.01
CA HIS A 141 -3.07 0.06 -16.73
C HIS A 141 -2.21 -0.82 -15.82
N ILE A 142 -2.04 -2.12 -16.15
CA ILE A 142 -1.26 -3.09 -15.38
C ILE A 142 -0.43 -3.96 -16.32
N TRP A 143 0.90 -3.88 -16.23
CA TRP A 143 1.81 -4.69 -17.04
C TRP A 143 1.83 -6.13 -16.54
N ALA A 144 1.55 -7.09 -17.43
CA ALA A 144 1.74 -8.50 -17.16
C ALA A 144 3.24 -8.84 -17.01
N GLU A 145 3.56 -9.91 -16.28
CA GLU A 145 4.95 -10.25 -15.96
C GLU A 145 5.81 -10.52 -17.20
N TRP A 146 5.23 -11.17 -18.22
CA TRP A 146 5.91 -11.39 -19.50
C TRP A 146 6.22 -10.07 -20.24
N GLN A 147 5.37 -9.05 -20.10
CA GLN A 147 5.57 -7.73 -20.71
C GLN A 147 6.75 -7.03 -20.02
N LYS A 148 6.77 -7.03 -18.68
CA LYS A 148 7.88 -6.47 -17.90
C LYS A 148 9.22 -7.15 -18.25
N ASN A 149 9.20 -8.48 -18.36
CA ASN A 149 10.37 -9.26 -18.76
C ASN A 149 10.84 -8.91 -20.17
N MET A 150 9.93 -8.86 -21.14
CA MET A 150 10.28 -8.50 -22.52
C MET A 150 10.85 -7.08 -22.60
N LEU A 151 10.24 -6.10 -21.94
CA LEU A 151 10.77 -4.73 -21.93
C LEU A 151 12.19 -4.69 -21.37
N SER A 152 12.41 -5.35 -20.23
CA SER A 152 13.72 -5.40 -19.58
C SER A 152 14.76 -6.08 -20.47
N GLN A 153 14.41 -7.19 -21.14
CA GLN A 153 15.29 -7.89 -22.06
C GLN A 153 15.69 -7.04 -23.27
N GLN A 154 14.74 -6.33 -23.89
CA GLN A 154 15.04 -5.50 -25.06
C GLN A 154 15.79 -4.22 -24.71
N ALA A 155 15.41 -3.59 -23.61
CA ALA A 155 16.13 -2.44 -23.08
C ALA A 155 17.58 -2.83 -22.72
N ASN A 156 17.76 -3.99 -22.10
CA ASN A 156 19.08 -4.54 -21.80
C ASN A 156 19.87 -4.83 -23.08
N THR A 157 19.25 -5.41 -24.10
CA THR A 157 19.91 -5.66 -25.40
C THR A 157 20.48 -4.36 -25.97
N ILE A 158 19.67 -3.30 -26.02
CA ILE A 158 20.11 -1.99 -26.51
C ILE A 158 21.26 -1.46 -25.65
N GLY A 159 21.10 -1.49 -24.32
CA GLY A 159 22.14 -1.02 -23.39
C GLY A 159 23.46 -1.77 -23.55
N TRP A 160 23.41 -3.10 -23.62
CA TRP A 160 24.58 -3.97 -23.67
C TRP A 160 25.31 -3.87 -25.00
N LEU A 161 24.60 -3.99 -26.13
CA LEU A 161 25.21 -3.84 -27.46
C LEU A 161 25.77 -2.43 -27.67
N SER A 162 25.10 -1.39 -27.14
CA SER A 162 25.61 -0.02 -27.18
C SER A 162 26.89 0.12 -26.35
N TYR A 163 26.92 -0.46 -25.15
CA TYR A 163 28.10 -0.51 -24.32
C TYR A 163 29.28 -1.23 -25.01
N LEU A 164 29.05 -2.33 -25.73
CA LEU A 164 30.12 -3.05 -26.41
C LEU A 164 30.64 -2.31 -27.65
N TYR A 165 29.74 -1.88 -28.55
CA TYR A 165 30.11 -1.52 -29.91
C TYR A 165 30.02 -0.04 -30.24
N ILE A 166 29.20 0.74 -29.52
CA ILE A 166 28.96 2.15 -29.83
C ILE A 166 29.96 3.05 -29.10
N LYS A 167 30.56 3.99 -29.82
CA LYS A 167 31.46 5.03 -29.27
C LYS A 167 30.83 6.42 -29.21
N ASP A 168 29.81 6.67 -30.04
CA ASP A 168 29.15 7.96 -30.10
C ASP A 168 28.37 8.25 -28.80
N GLN A 169 28.67 9.38 -28.17
CA GLN A 169 28.13 9.70 -26.86
C GLN A 169 26.62 9.93 -26.88
N ASN A 170 26.07 10.54 -27.94
CA ASN A 170 24.63 10.78 -28.04
C ASN A 170 23.85 9.46 -28.17
N ARG A 171 24.39 8.51 -28.93
CA ARG A 171 23.82 7.16 -29.04
C ARG A 171 23.91 6.39 -27.71
N LEU A 172 24.98 6.56 -26.94
CA LEU A 172 25.10 5.96 -25.60
C LEU A 172 24.08 6.55 -24.60
N GLU A 173 23.86 7.88 -24.62
CA GLU A 173 22.84 8.52 -23.79
C GLU A 173 21.42 8.10 -24.18
N HIS A 174 21.15 7.95 -25.47
CA HIS A 174 19.89 7.38 -25.95
C HIS A 174 19.71 5.93 -25.47
N ALA A 175 20.75 5.10 -25.59
CA ALA A 175 20.73 3.73 -25.10
C ALA A 175 20.47 3.67 -23.59
N LEU A 176 21.06 4.58 -22.80
CA LEU A 176 20.79 4.67 -21.36
C LEU A 176 19.34 5.07 -21.07
N THR A 177 18.80 6.02 -21.82
CA THR A 177 17.40 6.44 -21.72
C THR A 177 16.44 5.28 -22.02
N VAL A 178 16.76 4.45 -23.01
CA VAL A 178 15.96 3.25 -23.32
C VAL A 178 16.14 2.18 -22.24
N LEU A 179 17.37 1.94 -21.78
CA LEU A 179 17.70 1.02 -20.70
C LEU A 179 16.90 1.34 -19.43
N ASP A 180 16.78 2.62 -19.09
CA ASP A 180 16.02 3.10 -17.94
C ASP A 180 14.55 2.68 -17.97
N LYS A 181 13.93 2.61 -19.17
CA LYS A 181 12.54 2.15 -19.31
C LYS A 181 12.37 0.68 -18.89
N GLY A 182 13.34 -0.18 -19.18
CA GLY A 182 13.33 -1.56 -18.70
C GLY A 182 13.75 -1.67 -17.24
N TYR A 183 14.71 -0.85 -16.82
CA TYR A 183 15.29 -0.86 -15.48
C TYR A 183 14.26 -0.59 -14.37
N VAL A 184 13.18 0.16 -14.64
CA VAL A 184 12.12 0.40 -13.63
C VAL A 184 11.48 -0.89 -13.10
N PHE A 185 11.59 -2.00 -13.84
CA PHE A 185 11.08 -3.31 -13.45
C PHE A 185 12.14 -4.21 -12.78
N ALA A 186 13.39 -3.74 -12.66
CA ALA A 186 14.47 -4.42 -11.97
C ALA A 186 14.54 -3.95 -10.51
N GLY A 187 13.83 -4.66 -9.65
CA GLY A 187 13.87 -4.46 -8.21
C GLY A 187 15.03 -5.22 -7.55
N PHE A 188 15.37 -4.81 -6.33
CA PHE A 188 16.36 -5.50 -5.49
C PHE A 188 15.72 -6.55 -4.54
N HIS A 189 14.39 -6.71 -4.61
CA HIS A 189 13.64 -7.73 -3.87
C HIS A 189 13.65 -9.07 -4.62
N HIS A 190 13.60 -10.20 -3.89
CA HIS A 190 13.75 -11.56 -4.44
C HIS A 190 12.93 -11.85 -5.70
N LEU A 191 11.64 -11.45 -5.74
CA LEU A 191 10.76 -11.75 -6.88
C LEU A 191 11.14 -11.00 -8.17
N ASP A 192 11.63 -9.76 -8.07
CA ASP A 192 12.05 -8.97 -9.23
C ASP A 192 13.51 -9.26 -9.63
N TRP A 193 14.33 -9.64 -8.65
CA TRP A 193 15.75 -9.93 -8.79
C TRP A 193 16.01 -11.13 -9.71
N ASP A 194 15.38 -12.27 -9.43
CA ASP A 194 15.71 -13.54 -10.09
C ASP A 194 15.54 -13.50 -11.61
N ASN A 195 14.58 -12.70 -12.10
CA ASN A 195 14.24 -12.65 -13.53
C ASN A 195 14.98 -11.55 -14.32
N ARG A 196 15.55 -10.54 -13.65
CA ARG A 196 16.02 -9.30 -14.32
C ARG A 196 17.35 -8.76 -13.81
N LYS A 197 18.05 -9.43 -12.90
CA LYS A 197 19.30 -8.93 -12.30
C LYS A 197 20.37 -8.50 -13.31
N TYR A 198 20.43 -9.13 -14.49
CA TYR A 198 21.40 -8.83 -15.55
C TYR A 198 21.40 -7.35 -15.98
N ILE A 199 20.27 -6.65 -15.88
CA ILE A 199 20.15 -5.27 -16.33
C ILE A 199 20.88 -4.29 -15.42
N HIS A 200 21.15 -4.66 -14.16
CA HIS A 200 21.97 -3.86 -13.26
C HIS A 200 23.41 -3.77 -13.76
N ASP A 201 24.00 -4.89 -14.19
CA ASP A 201 25.36 -4.88 -14.75
C ASP A 201 25.42 -4.00 -16.00
N THR A 202 24.57 -4.25 -16.99
CA THR A 202 24.50 -3.42 -18.21
C THR A 202 24.39 -1.94 -17.91
N LYS A 203 23.55 -1.54 -16.95
CA LYS A 203 23.38 -0.13 -16.57
C LYS A 203 24.64 0.44 -15.93
N VAL A 204 25.28 -0.30 -15.02
CA VAL A 204 26.56 0.10 -14.42
C VAL A 204 27.63 0.28 -15.49
N ARG A 205 27.80 -0.69 -16.40
CA ARG A 205 28.78 -0.62 -17.49
C ARG A 205 28.55 0.58 -18.40
N LEU A 206 27.31 0.84 -18.78
CA LEU A 206 26.95 1.97 -19.63
C LEU A 206 27.17 3.32 -18.94
N LEU A 207 26.79 3.44 -17.66
CA LEU A 207 27.05 4.64 -16.85
C LEU A 207 28.54 4.92 -16.68
N LEU A 208 29.36 3.89 -16.42
CA LEU A 208 30.81 4.03 -16.35
C LEU A 208 31.39 4.47 -17.69
N LYS A 209 30.90 3.92 -18.81
CA LYS A 209 31.31 4.35 -20.16
C LYS A 209 30.94 5.82 -20.46
N LEU A 210 29.88 6.32 -19.84
CA LEU A 210 29.44 7.73 -19.90
C LEU A 210 30.11 8.63 -18.84
N ASN A 211 31.07 8.12 -18.05
CA ASN A 211 31.73 8.82 -16.94
C ASN A 211 30.76 9.27 -15.83
N ARG A 212 29.68 8.52 -15.58
CA ARG A 212 28.67 8.78 -14.53
C ARG A 212 28.90 7.87 -13.30
N GLU A 213 30.11 7.94 -12.74
CA GLU A 213 30.59 7.06 -11.65
C GLU A 213 29.69 7.08 -10.41
N ASP A 214 29.23 8.27 -9.99
CA ASP A 214 28.39 8.41 -8.79
C ASP A 214 27.08 7.61 -8.89
N GLU A 215 26.49 7.52 -10.09
CA GLU A 215 25.27 6.76 -10.35
C GLU A 215 25.54 5.27 -10.50
N ALA A 216 26.63 4.91 -11.19
CA ALA A 216 27.05 3.52 -11.35
C ALA A 216 27.36 2.87 -9.99
N TYR A 217 28.18 3.52 -9.17
CA TYR A 217 28.58 3.01 -7.87
C TYR A 217 27.44 2.95 -6.86
N ALA A 218 26.42 3.79 -7.00
CA ALA A 218 25.20 3.66 -6.20
C ALA A 218 24.49 2.33 -6.47
N ILE A 219 24.41 1.89 -7.73
CA ILE A 219 23.81 0.58 -8.09
C ILE A 219 24.67 -0.55 -7.56
N VAL A 220 25.99 -0.52 -7.77
CA VAL A 220 26.93 -1.55 -7.26
C VAL A 220 26.81 -1.67 -5.74
N TYR A 221 26.78 -0.55 -5.01
CA TYR A 221 26.62 -0.54 -3.56
C TYR A 221 25.30 -1.14 -3.10
N GLN A 222 24.17 -0.78 -3.74
CA GLN A 222 22.87 -1.37 -3.43
C GLN A 222 22.86 -2.88 -3.66
N MET A 223 23.43 -3.31 -4.79
CA MET A 223 23.50 -4.72 -5.19
C MET A 223 24.33 -5.55 -4.22
N LEU A 224 25.56 -5.13 -3.91
CA LEU A 224 26.44 -5.85 -2.99
C LEU A 224 25.95 -5.78 -1.52
N THR A 225 25.10 -4.82 -1.17
CA THR A 225 24.47 -4.76 0.16
C THR A 225 23.31 -5.75 0.26
N ALA A 226 22.48 -5.86 -0.77
CA ALA A 226 21.32 -6.74 -0.79
C ALA A 226 21.70 -8.21 -1.08
N HIS A 227 22.66 -8.43 -1.97
CA HIS A 227 23.11 -9.75 -2.46
C HIS A 227 24.65 -9.82 -2.43
N PRO A 228 25.28 -9.97 -1.24
CA PRO A 228 26.74 -9.93 -1.08
C PRO A 228 27.50 -11.03 -1.84
N GLU A 229 26.83 -12.13 -2.16
CA GLU A 229 27.36 -13.27 -2.92
C GLU A 229 27.35 -13.08 -4.44
N HIS A 230 26.76 -11.98 -4.93
CA HIS A 230 26.62 -11.74 -6.35
C HIS A 230 27.95 -11.31 -7.01
N THR A 231 28.30 -11.95 -8.13
CA THR A 231 29.66 -11.90 -8.70
C THR A 231 29.84 -10.91 -9.87
N ASP A 232 28.77 -10.37 -10.46
CA ASP A 232 28.89 -9.55 -11.70
C ASP A 232 29.66 -8.23 -11.50
N PHE A 233 29.93 -7.85 -10.24
CA PHE A 233 30.72 -6.66 -9.87
C PHE A 233 32.03 -6.98 -9.13
N ASP A 234 32.52 -8.21 -9.21
CA ASP A 234 33.79 -8.60 -8.60
C ASP A 234 34.97 -7.79 -9.13
N ASP A 235 34.91 -7.34 -10.38
CA ASP A 235 35.93 -6.49 -11.00
C ASP A 235 35.86 -5.03 -10.54
N LEU A 236 34.76 -4.59 -9.93
CA LEU A 236 34.56 -3.21 -9.46
C LEU A 236 34.74 -3.06 -7.94
N LYS A 237 34.34 -4.06 -7.15
CA LYS A 237 34.18 -3.96 -5.69
C LYS A 237 35.47 -3.61 -4.93
N ASP A 238 36.62 -3.96 -5.50
CA ASP A 238 37.94 -3.72 -4.90
C ASP A 238 38.74 -2.60 -5.60
N THR A 239 38.10 -1.87 -6.53
CA THR A 239 38.75 -0.78 -7.24
C THR A 239 38.90 0.47 -6.38
N GLU A 240 40.03 1.17 -6.51
CA GLU A 240 40.30 2.40 -5.75
C GLU A 240 39.19 3.47 -5.90
N PRO A 241 38.67 3.77 -7.11
CA PRO A 241 37.59 4.75 -7.25
C PRO A 241 36.31 4.37 -6.50
N TYR A 242 35.92 3.09 -6.55
CA TYR A 242 34.73 2.60 -5.84
C TYR A 242 34.91 2.64 -4.32
N LEU A 243 36.09 2.25 -3.81
CA LEU A 243 36.39 2.30 -2.38
C LEU A 243 36.41 3.75 -1.84
N GLN A 244 36.92 4.70 -2.62
CA GLN A 244 36.83 6.13 -2.30
C GLN A 244 35.39 6.62 -2.26
N TRP A 245 34.57 6.20 -3.23
CA TRP A 245 33.15 6.50 -3.26
C TRP A 245 32.41 5.96 -2.03
N ILE A 246 32.65 4.68 -1.65
CA ILE A 246 32.08 4.07 -0.44
C ILE A 246 32.44 4.91 0.81
N LYS A 247 33.70 5.33 0.93
CA LYS A 247 34.15 6.13 2.08
C LYS A 247 33.39 7.46 2.17
N LYS A 248 33.24 8.16 1.04
CA LYS A 248 32.44 9.39 0.93
C LYS A 248 30.97 9.14 1.28
N LYS A 249 30.37 8.08 0.73
CA LYS A 249 28.98 7.68 0.99
C LYS A 249 28.73 7.39 2.47
N LYS A 250 29.57 6.57 3.11
CA LYS A 250 29.49 6.26 4.54
C LYS A 250 29.65 7.50 5.42
N GLN A 251 30.48 8.46 5.03
CA GLN A 251 30.60 9.74 5.74
C GLN A 251 29.33 10.57 5.62
N GLN A 252 28.74 10.64 4.42
CA GLN A 252 27.46 11.32 4.18
C GLN A 252 26.32 10.68 4.97
N GLU A 253 26.22 9.34 4.99
CA GLU A 253 25.21 8.60 5.77
C GLU A 253 25.36 8.85 7.27
N LYS A 254 26.59 8.82 7.81
CA LYS A 254 26.85 9.16 9.21
C LYS A 254 26.46 10.60 9.54
N ALA A 255 26.77 11.55 8.65
CA ALA A 255 26.39 12.94 8.81
C ALA A 255 24.86 13.12 8.76
N ALA A 256 24.18 12.43 7.85
CA ALA A 256 22.72 12.45 7.74
C ALA A 256 22.04 11.86 8.99
N ILE A 257 22.53 10.72 9.50
CA ILE A 257 22.01 10.13 10.76
C ILE A 257 22.23 11.07 11.93
N LYS A 258 23.41 11.70 12.02
CA LYS A 258 23.70 12.68 13.08
C LYS A 258 22.76 13.89 12.98
N LYS A 259 22.59 14.46 11.79
CA LYS A 259 21.67 15.57 11.53
C LYS A 259 20.23 15.19 11.88
N ALA A 260 19.75 14.02 11.46
CA ALA A 260 18.41 13.54 11.79
C ALA A 260 18.18 13.40 13.31
N LYS A 261 19.20 12.94 14.06
CA LYS A 261 19.14 12.89 15.53
C LYS A 261 19.11 14.28 16.17
N GLU A 262 19.88 15.23 15.63
CA GLU A 262 19.88 16.62 16.09
C GLU A 262 18.56 17.33 15.79
N ASP A 263 18.02 17.14 14.59
CA ASP A 263 16.73 17.66 14.16
C ASP A 263 15.58 17.08 14.99
N LYS A 264 15.59 15.77 15.28
CA LYS A 264 14.61 15.13 16.18
C LYS A 264 14.65 15.75 17.58
N LYS A 265 15.83 15.95 18.16
CA LYS A 265 15.98 16.58 19.48
C LYS A 265 15.50 18.03 19.49
N ALA A 266 15.80 18.79 18.44
CA ALA A 266 15.35 20.16 18.30
C ALA A 266 13.82 20.24 18.17
N PHE A 267 13.23 19.30 17.42
CA PHE A 267 11.78 19.14 17.30
C PHE A 267 11.12 18.81 18.64
N GLU A 268 11.62 17.82 19.38
CA GLU A 268 11.09 17.45 20.71
C GLU A 268 11.15 18.63 21.69
N LYS A 269 12.24 19.42 21.65
CA LYS A 269 12.36 20.64 22.44
C LYS A 269 11.31 21.67 22.05
N LEU A 270 11.12 21.93 20.75
CA LEU A 270 10.10 22.86 20.26
C LEU A 270 8.71 22.45 20.74
N VAL A 271 8.35 21.17 20.62
CA VAL A 271 7.05 20.64 21.08
C VAL A 271 6.87 20.95 22.58
N LYS A 272 7.88 20.69 23.41
CA LYS A 272 7.82 20.97 24.85
C LYS A 272 7.68 22.47 25.17
N ASP A 273 8.42 23.30 24.44
CA ASP A 273 8.38 24.76 24.61
C ASP A 273 6.99 25.32 24.25
N GLU A 274 6.41 24.86 23.13
CA GLU A 274 5.04 25.25 22.72
C GLU A 274 3.96 24.70 23.66
N GLN A 275 4.10 23.46 24.16
CA GLN A 275 3.20 22.89 25.16
C GLN A 275 3.16 23.71 26.45
N THR A 276 4.28 24.30 26.86
CA THR A 276 4.34 25.11 28.08
C THR A 276 3.56 26.42 27.92
N LYS A 277 3.48 26.98 26.71
CA LYS A 277 2.77 28.24 26.44
C LYS A 277 1.26 28.14 26.60
N VAL A 278 0.68 26.96 26.44
CA VAL A 278 -0.78 26.75 26.49
C VAL A 278 -1.30 26.38 27.88
N VAL A 279 -0.42 26.18 28.86
CA VAL A 279 -0.80 25.82 30.24
C VAL A 279 -1.51 27.00 30.92
N ASN A 280 -2.64 26.71 31.55
CA ASN A 280 -3.51 27.66 32.24
C ASN A 280 -4.02 28.82 31.37
N GLN A 281 -3.97 28.68 30.04
CA GLN A 281 -4.54 29.63 29.09
C GLN A 281 -6.00 29.25 28.81
N PHE A 282 -6.89 29.50 29.78
CA PHE A 282 -8.34 29.22 29.65
C PHE A 282 -9.12 30.44 29.13
N LEU A 283 -10.16 30.20 28.34
CA LEU A 283 -11.07 31.23 27.85
C LEU A 283 -12.00 31.72 28.98
N ASN A 284 -12.41 30.81 29.87
CA ASN A 284 -13.33 31.07 30.99
C ASN A 284 -12.69 30.64 32.33
N PRO A 285 -11.55 31.22 32.75
CA PRO A 285 -10.75 30.73 33.87
C PRO A 285 -11.46 30.74 35.24
N ALA A 286 -12.51 31.55 35.38
CA ALA A 286 -13.30 31.65 36.62
C ALA A 286 -14.51 30.71 36.66
N HIS A 287 -14.84 30.03 35.56
CA HIS A 287 -16.01 29.16 35.50
C HIS A 287 -15.81 27.91 36.38
N PRO A 288 -16.77 27.51 37.24
CA PRO A 288 -16.59 26.40 38.17
C PRO A 288 -16.16 25.08 37.52
N LEU A 289 -16.78 24.72 36.38
CA LEU A 289 -16.39 23.52 35.62
C LEU A 289 -14.97 23.62 35.03
N VAL A 290 -14.50 24.81 34.66
CA VAL A 290 -13.12 24.99 34.14
C VAL A 290 -12.12 24.80 35.27
N VAL A 291 -12.41 25.34 36.47
CA VAL A 291 -11.59 25.13 37.66
C VAL A 291 -11.56 23.65 38.05
N GLN A 292 -12.70 22.98 38.01
CA GLN A 292 -12.83 21.55 38.33
C GLN A 292 -12.03 20.65 37.37
N HIS A 293 -11.99 20.99 36.08
CA HIS A 293 -11.36 20.16 35.04
C HIS A 293 -10.05 20.73 34.49
N ALA A 294 -9.43 21.71 35.18
CA ALA A 294 -8.28 22.45 34.68
C ALA A 294 -7.10 21.54 34.27
N ASP A 295 -6.79 20.52 35.08
CA ASP A 295 -5.65 19.62 34.83
C ASP A 295 -5.81 18.83 33.52
N VAL A 296 -6.99 18.24 33.29
CA VAL A 296 -7.25 17.47 32.06
C VAL A 296 -7.39 18.38 30.84
N LEU A 297 -7.92 19.59 30.99
CA LEU A 297 -8.00 20.58 29.91
C LEU A 297 -6.61 21.07 29.49
N ASN A 298 -5.72 21.32 30.45
CA ASN A 298 -4.32 21.63 30.18
C ASN A 298 -3.65 20.49 29.40
N LEU A 299 -3.88 19.24 29.82
CA LEU A 299 -3.35 18.06 29.15
C LEU A 299 -3.85 17.94 27.70
N ILE A 300 -5.14 18.16 27.45
CA ILE A 300 -5.72 18.19 26.10
C ILE A 300 -5.04 19.26 25.25
N LYS A 301 -4.94 20.50 25.73
CA LYS A 301 -4.31 21.61 24.99
C LYS A 301 -2.84 21.32 24.65
N GLN A 302 -2.09 20.76 25.59
CA GLN A 302 -0.70 20.34 25.35
C GLN A 302 -0.61 19.24 24.28
N ARG A 303 -1.48 18.23 24.33
CA ARG A 303 -1.46 17.13 23.36
C ARG A 303 -1.91 17.59 21.97
N MET A 304 -2.87 18.51 21.86
CA MET A 304 -3.25 19.16 20.59
C MET A 304 -2.06 19.87 19.93
N VAL A 305 -1.25 20.60 20.70
CA VAL A 305 -0.03 21.25 20.19
C VAL A 305 0.94 20.20 19.62
N ALA A 306 1.16 19.09 20.34
CA ALA A 306 2.05 18.02 19.88
C ALA A 306 1.56 17.38 18.58
N VAL A 307 0.26 17.04 18.50
CA VAL A 307 -0.36 16.47 17.30
C VAL A 307 -0.19 17.41 16.09
N ARG A 308 -0.51 18.71 16.26
CA ARG A 308 -0.36 19.71 15.19
C ARG A 308 1.07 19.81 14.67
N LEU A 309 2.05 19.94 15.57
CA LEU A 309 3.46 20.09 15.19
C LEU A 309 4.04 18.82 14.56
N ARG A 310 3.65 17.64 15.05
CA ARG A 310 4.09 16.36 14.48
C ARG A 310 3.54 16.18 13.07
N LYS A 311 2.28 16.52 12.83
CA LYS A 311 1.69 16.46 11.48
C LYS A 311 2.44 17.37 10.51
N GLN A 312 2.70 18.63 10.87
CA GLN A 312 3.50 19.53 10.04
C GLN A 312 4.92 19.00 9.78
N TYR A 313 5.55 18.40 10.80
CA TYR A 313 6.87 17.78 10.68
C TYR A 313 6.87 16.61 9.68
N TYR A 314 5.87 15.71 9.74
CA TYR A 314 5.77 14.59 8.82
C TYR A 314 5.42 15.02 7.38
N GLU A 315 4.58 16.04 7.21
CA GLU A 315 4.17 16.53 5.89
C GLU A 315 5.27 17.33 5.16
N SER A 316 6.05 18.13 5.89
CA SER A 316 6.96 19.12 5.27
C SER A 316 8.44 18.94 5.63
N GLY A 317 8.75 18.07 6.58
CA GLY A 317 10.08 17.92 7.16
C GLY A 317 10.45 19.06 8.11
N TRP A 318 11.49 18.84 8.91
CA TRP A 318 11.96 19.79 9.94
C TRP A 318 12.26 21.20 9.39
N GLU A 319 12.97 21.29 8.27
CA GLU A 319 13.48 22.56 7.75
C GLU A 319 12.38 23.52 7.29
N LYS A 320 11.27 23.00 6.75
CA LYS A 320 10.12 23.82 6.37
C LYS A 320 9.28 24.15 7.60
N MET A 321 8.95 23.13 8.40
CA MET A 321 8.10 23.29 9.58
C MET A 321 8.66 24.32 10.58
N ARG A 322 9.98 24.31 10.86
CA ARG A 322 10.59 25.25 11.83
C ARG A 322 10.41 26.73 11.45
N ASN A 323 10.21 27.04 10.17
CA ASN A 323 10.02 28.41 9.67
C ASN A 323 8.52 28.76 9.52
N GLN A 324 7.64 27.81 9.82
CA GLN A 324 6.20 27.81 9.50
C GLN A 324 5.35 27.29 10.68
N VAL A 325 5.86 27.41 11.90
CA VAL A 325 5.22 26.90 13.13
C VAL A 325 3.75 27.38 13.23
N ASP A 326 3.47 28.60 12.76
CA ASP A 326 2.15 29.22 12.81
C ASP A 326 1.29 29.05 11.53
N SER A 327 1.78 28.40 10.48
CA SER A 327 1.15 28.42 9.14
C SER A 327 0.45 27.12 8.70
N ALA A 328 0.03 26.23 9.63
CA ALA A 328 -0.74 25.05 9.24
C ALA A 328 -2.09 25.44 8.59
N PRO A 329 -2.60 24.64 7.64
CA PRO A 329 -3.94 24.84 7.09
C PRO A 329 -4.96 24.78 8.22
N GLU A 330 -5.72 25.87 8.37
CA GLU A 330 -6.60 26.13 9.50
C GLU A 330 -7.60 24.99 9.75
N THR A 331 -8.00 24.24 8.72
CA THR A 331 -9.20 23.39 8.69
C THR A 331 -9.22 22.21 9.68
N ASP A 332 -8.11 21.49 9.85
CA ASP A 332 -8.11 20.21 10.60
C ASP A 332 -8.10 20.39 12.13
N TYR A 333 -7.76 21.61 12.58
CA TYR A 333 -7.70 22.01 13.98
C TYR A 333 -8.55 23.26 14.25
N MET A 334 -9.39 23.70 13.32
CA MET A 334 -10.33 24.80 13.59
C MET A 334 -11.21 24.37 14.74
N LEU A 335 -11.06 25.07 15.84
CA LEU A 335 -11.90 24.91 17.00
C LEU A 335 -12.85 26.09 17.08
N LYS A 336 -14.12 25.79 17.35
CA LYS A 336 -15.15 26.80 17.55
C LYS A 336 -15.66 26.68 18.99
N PRO A 337 -15.02 27.40 19.94
CA PRO A 337 -15.50 27.46 21.31
C PRO A 337 -16.93 28.01 21.36
N TRP A 338 -17.73 27.48 22.29
CA TRP A 338 -19.06 27.97 22.58
C TRP A 338 -19.02 28.82 23.84
N SER A 339 -19.71 29.96 23.81
CA SER A 339 -20.02 30.70 25.03
C SER A 339 -21.01 29.92 25.91
N GLU A 340 -21.01 30.18 27.21
CA GLU A 340 -21.98 29.64 28.16
C GLU A 340 -23.44 29.90 27.71
N LYS A 341 -23.68 31.07 27.11
CA LYS A 341 -24.97 31.44 26.52
C LYS A 341 -25.36 30.52 25.36
N GLN A 342 -24.42 30.15 24.49
CA GLN A 342 -24.70 29.22 23.39
C GLN A 342 -25.05 27.83 23.92
N ILE A 343 -24.31 27.33 24.91
CA ILE A 343 -24.59 26.05 25.57
C ILE A 343 -26.00 26.07 26.19
N THR A 344 -26.30 27.10 26.98
CA THR A 344 -27.62 27.27 27.63
C THR A 344 -28.74 27.34 26.58
N THR A 345 -28.53 28.08 25.49
CA THR A 345 -29.50 28.21 24.40
C THR A 345 -29.74 26.88 23.72
N TYR A 346 -28.68 26.12 23.45
CA TYR A 346 -28.78 24.80 22.83
C TYR A 346 -29.55 23.82 23.73
N GLN A 347 -29.20 23.75 25.00
CA GLN A 347 -29.89 22.91 25.98
C GLN A 347 -31.37 23.26 26.14
N THR A 348 -31.69 24.56 26.20
CA THR A 348 -33.08 25.02 26.33
C THR A 348 -33.88 24.72 25.07
N LYS A 349 -33.33 25.07 23.90
CA LYS A 349 -33.98 24.88 22.60
C LYS A 349 -34.28 23.40 22.33
N HIS A 350 -33.35 22.53 22.71
CA HIS A 350 -33.43 21.12 22.42
C HIS A 350 -33.90 20.30 23.61
N GLU A 351 -34.25 20.92 24.75
CA GLU A 351 -34.70 20.23 25.98
C GLU A 351 -33.78 19.06 26.39
N ILE A 352 -32.47 19.28 26.33
CA ILE A 352 -31.45 18.30 26.72
C ILE A 352 -30.50 18.89 27.76
N GLN A 353 -29.99 18.05 28.65
CA GLN A 353 -28.85 18.36 29.50
C GLN A 353 -27.61 17.74 28.90
N LEU A 354 -26.55 18.54 28.75
CA LEU A 354 -25.24 18.02 28.35
C LEU A 354 -24.48 17.53 29.58
N PRO A 355 -23.62 16.51 29.46
CA PRO A 355 -22.65 16.19 30.50
C PRO A 355 -21.72 17.37 30.78
N ASP A 356 -21.33 17.57 32.04
CA ASP A 356 -20.48 18.71 32.43
C ASP A 356 -19.13 18.75 31.71
N GLU A 357 -18.52 17.58 31.50
CA GLU A 357 -17.28 17.43 30.73
C GLU A 357 -17.43 17.85 29.26
N LEU A 358 -18.59 17.61 28.65
CA LEU A 358 -18.87 18.08 27.29
C LEU A 358 -19.09 19.59 27.25
N LYS A 359 -19.78 20.17 28.25
CA LYS A 359 -19.95 21.63 28.34
C LYS A 359 -18.60 22.33 28.42
N VAL A 360 -17.73 21.88 29.31
CA VAL A 360 -16.42 22.52 29.50
C VAL A 360 -15.50 22.29 28.30
N TYR A 361 -15.57 21.13 27.64
CA TYR A 361 -14.90 20.90 26.36
C TYR A 361 -15.36 21.91 25.31
N LEU A 362 -16.67 22.11 25.14
CA LEU A 362 -17.20 23.07 24.16
C LEU A 362 -16.80 24.51 24.51
N MET A 363 -16.70 24.87 25.79
CA MET A 363 -16.28 26.21 26.22
C MET A 363 -14.79 26.49 26.01
N GLU A 364 -13.92 25.50 26.29
CA GLU A 364 -12.47 25.72 26.36
C GLU A 364 -11.70 25.19 25.16
N ILE A 365 -12.23 24.16 24.50
CA ILE A 365 -11.66 23.56 23.30
C ILE A 365 -12.56 23.95 22.12
N GLY A 366 -13.79 23.45 22.05
CA GLY A 366 -14.78 23.79 21.02
C GLY A 366 -15.06 22.69 20.00
N GLU A 367 -16.04 22.91 19.14
CA GLU A 367 -16.36 22.00 18.03
C GLU A 367 -15.24 21.98 16.98
N GLY A 368 -15.06 20.84 16.31
CA GLY A 368 -14.04 20.63 15.29
C GLY A 368 -13.03 19.57 15.68
N GLY A 369 -11.76 19.82 15.36
CA GLY A 369 -10.67 18.91 15.74
C GLY A 369 -10.74 17.56 15.04
N GLY A 370 -10.89 17.55 13.71
CA GLY A 370 -10.97 16.31 12.93
C GLY A 370 -9.82 15.36 13.27
N SER A 371 -8.61 15.87 13.41
CA SER A 371 -7.42 15.06 13.73
C SER A 371 -7.32 14.60 15.20
N TYR A 372 -8.40 14.61 16.00
CA TYR A 372 -8.37 14.15 17.40
C TYR A 372 -8.64 12.65 17.53
N PHE A 373 -9.25 12.06 16.50
CA PHE A 373 -9.42 10.63 16.29
C PHE A 373 -8.71 10.21 15.01
N CYS A 374 -8.56 8.91 14.77
CA CYS A 374 -7.81 8.41 13.62
C CYS A 374 -8.45 8.85 12.28
N TRP A 375 -9.77 8.67 12.13
CA TRP A 375 -10.47 8.91 10.86
C TRP A 375 -10.94 10.34 10.62
N ARG A 376 -10.23 11.33 11.18
CA ARG A 376 -10.41 12.77 10.91
C ARG A 376 -11.82 13.35 11.15
N ASN A 377 -12.65 12.68 11.95
CA ASN A 377 -14.02 13.13 12.23
C ASN A 377 -14.04 14.28 13.26
N PRO A 378 -14.60 15.46 12.92
CA PRO A 378 -14.70 16.55 13.88
C PRO A 378 -15.82 16.27 14.88
N ILE A 379 -15.61 16.67 16.14
CA ILE A 379 -16.68 16.69 17.15
C ILE A 379 -17.60 17.87 16.84
N VAL A 380 -18.84 17.57 16.48
CA VAL A 380 -19.85 18.58 16.12
C VAL A 380 -21.14 18.28 16.86
N MET A 381 -21.75 19.30 17.45
CA MET A 381 -23.05 19.17 18.10
C MET A 381 -24.15 18.99 17.07
N GLU A 382 -25.02 18.02 17.35
CA GLU A 382 -26.10 17.66 16.45
C GLU A 382 -27.10 18.79 16.21
N LYS A 383 -27.60 18.88 14.98
CA LYS A 383 -28.60 19.90 14.58
C LYS A 383 -29.83 19.27 13.96
N LYS A 384 -29.76 18.00 13.57
CA LYS A 384 -30.85 17.27 12.92
C LYS A 384 -31.86 16.82 13.96
N LYS A 385 -33.16 17.03 13.69
CA LYS A 385 -34.25 16.71 14.61
C LYS A 385 -34.21 15.24 15.09
N ASN A 386 -33.96 14.29 14.18
CA ASN A 386 -33.92 12.87 14.52
C ASN A 386 -32.74 12.54 15.44
N ALA A 387 -31.55 13.08 15.16
CA ALA A 387 -30.37 12.89 16.03
C ALA A 387 -30.59 13.51 17.42
N ILE A 388 -31.20 14.70 17.50
CA ILE A 388 -31.58 15.30 18.78
C ILE A 388 -32.56 14.41 19.56
N GLN A 389 -33.49 13.73 18.88
CA GLN A 389 -34.41 12.80 19.54
C GLN A 389 -33.69 11.57 20.10
N ILE A 390 -32.64 11.08 19.42
CA ILE A 390 -31.76 10.02 19.94
C ILE A 390 -31.09 10.50 21.23
N LEU A 391 -30.51 11.71 21.23
CA LEU A 391 -29.84 12.29 22.42
C LEU A 391 -30.78 12.53 23.62
N LYS A 392 -32.08 12.77 23.36
CA LYS A 392 -33.11 12.92 24.41
C LYS A 392 -33.47 11.61 25.10
N THR A 393 -33.32 10.50 24.38
CA THR A 393 -33.75 9.19 24.88
C THR A 393 -32.77 8.70 25.93
N PRO A 394 -33.24 8.12 27.06
CA PRO A 394 -32.36 7.50 28.04
C PRO A 394 -31.46 6.44 27.41
N PHE A 395 -30.18 6.43 27.78
CA PHE A 395 -29.26 5.35 27.41
C PHE A 395 -29.79 4.01 27.95
N PRO A 396 -30.05 3.01 27.08
CA PRO A 396 -30.87 1.86 27.46
C PRO A 396 -30.08 0.75 28.18
N ILE A 397 -28.75 0.76 28.11
CA ILE A 397 -27.90 -0.26 28.74
C ILE A 397 -27.62 0.14 30.20
N THR A 398 -27.91 -0.78 31.12
CA THR A 398 -27.70 -0.61 32.57
C THR A 398 -26.54 -1.47 33.10
N ALA A 399 -26.12 -1.24 34.35
CA ALA A 399 -24.98 -1.93 34.97
C ALA A 399 -25.14 -3.45 35.08
N ASP A 400 -26.36 -3.95 35.17
CA ASP A 400 -26.69 -5.38 35.17
C ASP A 400 -26.63 -6.02 33.77
N LYS A 401 -26.58 -5.23 32.70
CA LYS A 401 -26.60 -5.67 31.29
C LYS A 401 -25.22 -5.75 30.65
N ILE A 402 -24.17 -5.31 31.36
CA ILE A 402 -22.79 -5.39 30.90
C ILE A 402 -22.06 -6.53 31.60
N HIS A 403 -21.35 -7.33 30.82
CA HIS A 403 -20.71 -8.55 31.31
C HIS A 403 -19.23 -8.59 30.90
N ASP A 404 -18.44 -9.37 31.65
CA ASP A 404 -17.08 -9.68 31.24
C ASP A 404 -17.12 -10.66 30.07
N ILE A 405 -17.03 -10.12 28.86
CA ILE A 405 -17.09 -10.88 27.61
C ILE A 405 -15.73 -11.45 27.21
N ASN A 406 -14.70 -11.28 28.05
CA ASN A 406 -13.31 -11.63 27.77
C ASN A 406 -12.77 -10.92 26.50
N HIS A 407 -13.17 -9.66 26.33
CA HIS A 407 -12.60 -8.77 25.31
C HIS A 407 -11.08 -8.61 25.56
N TYR A 408 -10.28 -8.42 24.51
CA TYR A 408 -8.83 -8.31 24.64
C TYR A 408 -8.40 -7.08 25.47
N TRP A 409 -9.20 -6.01 25.47
CA TRP A 409 -9.07 -4.87 26.38
C TRP A 409 -9.53 -5.11 27.83
N LYS A 410 -10.05 -6.29 28.19
CA LYS A 410 -10.58 -6.58 29.53
C LYS A 410 -11.69 -5.63 29.99
N ILE A 411 -12.57 -5.25 29.06
CA ILE A 411 -13.73 -4.41 29.33
C ILE A 411 -14.97 -5.23 29.66
N LYS A 412 -15.90 -4.63 30.39
CA LYS A 412 -17.29 -5.11 30.44
C LYS A 412 -18.09 -4.42 29.34
N ALA A 413 -18.88 -5.20 28.62
CA ALA A 413 -19.63 -4.69 27.49
C ALA A 413 -21.01 -5.35 27.39
N TRP A 414 -21.89 -4.68 26.66
CA TRP A 414 -23.14 -5.24 26.16
C TRP A 414 -22.88 -5.87 24.79
N VAL A 415 -23.62 -6.92 24.46
CA VAL A 415 -23.48 -7.64 23.19
C VAL A 415 -24.82 -7.62 22.48
N MET A 416 -24.79 -7.20 21.22
CA MET A 416 -25.97 -7.18 20.37
C MET A 416 -26.43 -8.62 20.13
N LEU A 417 -27.71 -8.87 20.39
CA LEU A 417 -28.32 -10.14 20.06
C LEU A 417 -28.50 -10.24 18.53
N ASP A 418 -28.97 -9.18 17.88
CA ASP A 418 -29.35 -9.09 16.46
C ASP A 418 -28.26 -9.50 15.44
N SER A 419 -26.96 -9.45 15.78
CA SER A 419 -25.89 -9.97 14.90
C SER A 419 -25.98 -11.49 14.65
N TYR A 420 -26.86 -12.19 15.37
CA TYR A 420 -27.17 -13.61 15.22
C TYR A 420 -28.55 -13.90 14.59
N PHE A 421 -29.35 -12.88 14.22
CA PHE A 421 -30.77 -13.02 13.85
C PHE A 421 -31.12 -12.59 12.40
N ALA A 422 -30.18 -12.68 11.45
CA ALA A 422 -30.37 -12.16 10.09
C ALA A 422 -30.63 -13.23 8.99
N GLY A 423 -31.14 -14.44 9.32
CA GLY A 423 -31.49 -15.47 8.32
C GLY A 423 -31.95 -16.82 8.92
N GLU A 424 -33.13 -17.30 8.50
CA GLU A 424 -33.96 -18.36 9.13
C GLU A 424 -33.34 -19.77 9.35
N GLU A 425 -32.10 -20.05 8.93
CA GLU A 425 -31.39 -21.32 9.23
C GLU A 425 -30.02 -21.15 9.93
N GLU A 426 -29.28 -20.06 9.69
CA GLU A 426 -28.05 -19.73 10.43
C GLU A 426 -28.35 -19.20 11.85
N GLU A 427 -29.60 -18.74 12.06
CA GLU A 427 -30.18 -18.24 13.31
C GLU A 427 -30.10 -19.23 14.49
N GLU A 428 -30.38 -20.51 14.27
CA GLU A 428 -30.44 -21.47 15.37
C GLU A 428 -29.04 -21.88 15.83
N GLU A 429 -28.08 -21.96 14.91
CA GLU A 429 -26.71 -22.39 15.21
C GLU A 429 -25.88 -21.25 15.82
N GLY A 430 -26.01 -20.03 15.31
CA GLY A 430 -25.36 -18.85 15.89
C GLY A 430 -25.78 -18.59 17.34
N VAL A 431 -27.08 -18.69 17.65
CA VAL A 431 -27.60 -18.56 19.01
C VAL A 431 -27.14 -19.72 19.90
N LYS A 432 -27.07 -20.96 19.38
CA LYS A 432 -26.55 -22.13 20.12
C LYS A 432 -25.07 -21.95 20.48
N GLU A 433 -24.24 -21.50 19.56
CA GLU A 433 -22.82 -21.25 19.83
C GLU A 433 -22.63 -20.07 20.80
N LEU A 434 -23.41 -18.98 20.66
CA LEU A 434 -23.42 -17.89 21.65
C LEU A 434 -23.77 -18.40 23.07
N ILE A 435 -24.84 -19.19 23.21
CA ILE A 435 -25.24 -19.79 24.50
C ILE A 435 -24.11 -20.67 25.06
N LYS A 436 -23.47 -21.46 24.21
CA LYS A 436 -22.38 -22.36 24.58
C LYS A 436 -21.13 -21.57 24.98
N TYR A 437 -20.81 -20.47 24.30
CA TYR A 437 -19.75 -19.54 24.67
C TYR A 437 -20.03 -18.89 26.03
N LEU A 438 -21.21 -18.29 26.23
CA LEU A 438 -21.59 -17.63 27.47
C LEU A 438 -21.61 -18.59 28.67
N LYS A 439 -22.02 -19.85 28.47
CA LYS A 439 -21.92 -20.91 29.49
C LYS A 439 -20.46 -21.26 29.81
N ARG A 440 -19.61 -21.42 28.79
CA ARG A 440 -18.16 -21.69 28.95
C ARG A 440 -17.47 -20.57 29.74
N LYS A 441 -17.84 -19.31 29.47
CA LYS A 441 -17.34 -18.13 30.18
C LYS A 441 -18.02 -17.86 31.53
N LYS A 442 -18.99 -18.69 31.93
CA LYS A 442 -19.77 -18.56 33.18
C LYS A 442 -20.54 -17.23 33.29
N ILE A 443 -20.92 -16.65 32.16
CA ILE A 443 -21.77 -15.45 32.07
C ILE A 443 -23.25 -15.86 32.14
N LEU A 444 -23.61 -16.97 31.48
CA LEU A 444 -24.96 -17.52 31.50
C LEU A 444 -25.08 -18.63 32.56
N HIS A 445 -25.83 -18.35 33.64
CA HIS A 445 -26.11 -19.29 34.72
C HIS A 445 -27.43 -20.06 34.53
N LYS A 446 -27.59 -21.17 35.26
CA LYS A 446 -28.82 -21.98 35.26
C LYS A 446 -29.95 -21.20 35.93
N GLY A 447 -30.69 -20.42 35.14
CA GLY A 447 -31.82 -19.61 35.62
C GLY A 447 -31.99 -18.27 34.91
N ASN A 448 -30.96 -17.76 34.21
CA ASN A 448 -31.09 -16.52 33.43
C ASN A 448 -31.30 -16.80 31.95
N THR A 449 -32.08 -15.94 31.29
CA THR A 449 -32.30 -15.97 29.84
C THR A 449 -31.42 -14.95 29.13
N LEU A 450 -31.14 -15.15 27.83
CA LEU A 450 -30.45 -14.12 27.03
C LEU A 450 -31.22 -12.79 27.04
N GLN A 451 -32.56 -12.87 27.05
CA GLN A 451 -33.44 -11.72 27.18
C GLN A 451 -33.17 -10.96 28.48
N GLU A 452 -33.06 -11.67 29.61
CA GLU A 452 -32.74 -11.04 30.90
C GLU A 452 -31.36 -10.38 30.91
N LEU A 453 -30.37 -10.95 30.23
CA LEU A 453 -28.99 -10.46 30.26
C LEU A 453 -28.73 -9.31 29.28
N PHE A 454 -29.30 -9.37 28.07
CA PHE A 454 -28.93 -8.47 26.98
C PHE A 454 -30.09 -7.72 26.33
N ALA A 455 -31.36 -8.03 26.62
CA ALA A 455 -32.44 -7.26 26.02
C ALA A 455 -32.42 -5.82 26.52
N ILE A 456 -32.56 -4.91 25.56
CA ILE A 456 -32.70 -3.47 25.74
C ILE A 456 -33.94 -2.99 24.97
N ASP A 457 -34.51 -1.88 25.40
CA ASP A 457 -35.61 -1.23 24.68
C ASP A 457 -35.04 -0.26 23.64
N GLY A 458 -35.10 -0.64 22.36
CA GLY A 458 -34.64 0.18 21.23
C GLY A 458 -33.18 -0.08 20.83
N SER A 459 -32.57 0.90 20.16
CA SER A 459 -31.17 0.81 19.68
C SER A 459 -30.18 1.11 20.80
N HIS A 460 -29.03 0.43 20.79
CA HIS A 460 -27.93 0.64 21.74
C HIS A 460 -27.29 2.02 21.65
N GLU A 461 -27.51 2.76 20.56
CA GLU A 461 -27.00 4.12 20.36
C GLU A 461 -27.92 5.21 20.95
N LEU A 462 -29.11 4.85 21.45
CA LEU A 462 -30.03 5.81 22.08
C LEU A 462 -29.36 6.50 23.27
N GLY A 463 -29.49 7.82 23.37
CA GLY A 463 -28.84 8.59 24.43
C GLY A 463 -27.34 8.82 24.24
N CYS A 464 -26.77 8.50 23.07
CA CYS A 464 -25.35 8.70 22.77
C CYS A 464 -25.10 9.79 21.71
N LEU A 465 -24.01 10.55 21.88
CA LEU A 465 -23.46 11.44 20.86
C LEU A 465 -22.30 10.73 20.14
N PHE A 466 -22.42 10.56 18.82
CA PHE A 466 -21.33 10.03 18.01
C PHE A 466 -20.15 11.01 17.96
N LEU A 467 -18.95 10.52 18.25
CA LEU A 467 -17.70 11.30 18.29
C LEU A 467 -16.86 11.11 17.03
N GLY A 468 -16.86 9.91 16.46
CA GLY A 468 -16.00 9.54 15.34
C GLY A 468 -15.69 8.04 15.32
N TYR A 469 -14.61 7.67 14.63
CA TYR A 469 -14.15 6.28 14.56
C TYR A 469 -12.75 6.13 15.17
N SER A 470 -12.52 4.97 15.79
CA SER A 470 -11.19 4.52 16.22
C SER A 470 -10.31 4.11 15.02
N ASP A 471 -9.02 3.82 15.20
CA ASP A 471 -8.14 3.38 14.10
C ASP A 471 -8.67 2.10 13.42
N SER A 472 -9.21 1.17 14.20
CA SER A 472 -9.92 -0.05 13.78
C SER A 472 -11.29 0.20 13.13
N GLN A 473 -11.66 1.47 12.93
CA GLN A 473 -12.93 1.94 12.38
C GLN A 473 -14.15 1.68 13.28
N ASP A 474 -13.92 1.38 14.56
CA ASP A 474 -14.99 1.18 15.54
C ASP A 474 -15.66 2.51 15.88
N GLY A 475 -16.99 2.52 16.02
CA GLY A 475 -17.75 3.74 16.31
C GLY A 475 -17.53 4.20 17.76
N LEU A 476 -17.21 5.47 17.97
CA LEU A 476 -17.01 6.06 19.31
C LEU A 476 -18.19 6.94 19.69
N TYR A 477 -18.71 6.73 20.90
CA TYR A 477 -19.96 7.32 21.37
C TYR A 477 -19.80 7.88 22.79
N LEU A 478 -20.19 9.13 23.00
CA LEU A 478 -20.33 9.72 24.33
C LEU A 478 -21.73 9.46 24.88
N VAL A 479 -21.83 8.79 26.03
CA VAL A 479 -23.11 8.59 26.72
C VAL A 479 -23.57 9.91 27.32
N MET A 480 -24.72 10.41 26.86
CA MET A 480 -25.19 11.77 27.18
C MET A 480 -26.08 11.83 28.42
N ASN A 481 -26.66 10.70 28.83
CA ASN A 481 -27.58 10.60 29.94
C ASN A 481 -27.62 9.16 30.49
N GLY A 482 -28.24 8.95 31.66
CA GLY A 482 -28.39 7.62 32.27
C GLY A 482 -27.25 7.24 33.21
N VAL A 483 -27.16 5.95 33.57
CA VAL A 483 -26.24 5.47 34.64
C VAL A 483 -24.75 5.57 34.27
N PHE A 484 -24.44 5.75 32.99
CA PHE A 484 -23.08 5.86 32.48
C PHE A 484 -22.78 7.21 31.84
N GLU A 485 -23.58 8.24 32.16
CA GLU A 485 -23.41 9.60 31.64
C GLU A 485 -21.95 10.07 31.71
N GLY A 486 -21.46 10.61 30.59
CA GLY A 486 -20.11 11.15 30.43
C GLY A 486 -19.04 10.13 30.08
N GLU A 487 -19.32 8.82 30.07
CA GLU A 487 -18.38 7.79 29.58
C GLU A 487 -18.34 7.76 28.04
N VAL A 488 -17.17 7.40 27.50
CA VAL A 488 -17.03 7.08 26.07
C VAL A 488 -17.10 5.57 25.88
N TRP A 489 -17.94 5.16 24.95
CA TRP A 489 -18.23 3.80 24.58
C TRP A 489 -17.84 3.55 23.12
N VAL A 490 -17.54 2.30 22.81
CA VAL A 490 -17.11 1.83 21.49
C VAL A 490 -18.11 0.80 20.96
N ASP A 491 -18.45 0.93 19.68
CA ASP A 491 -19.17 -0.05 18.88
C ASP A 491 -18.19 -0.73 17.93
N THR A 492 -17.80 -1.97 18.25
CA THR A 492 -16.78 -2.67 17.48
C THR A 492 -17.38 -3.20 16.17
N LEU A 493 -16.66 -3.06 15.05
CA LEU A 493 -17.11 -3.54 13.74
C LEU A 493 -17.20 -5.07 13.62
N GLN A 494 -16.59 -5.82 14.54
CA GLN A 494 -16.62 -7.27 14.51
C GLN A 494 -18.03 -7.79 14.82
N TYR A 495 -18.52 -8.67 13.95
CA TYR A 495 -19.77 -9.37 14.17
C TYR A 495 -19.47 -10.65 14.99
N SER A 496 -20.16 -10.82 16.12
CA SER A 496 -20.02 -11.91 17.13
C SER A 496 -19.11 -11.60 18.33
N ILE A 497 -19.53 -12.11 19.50
CA ILE A 497 -18.80 -11.99 20.78
C ILE A 497 -17.44 -12.69 20.78
N GLU A 498 -17.27 -13.69 19.90
CA GLU A 498 -16.06 -14.52 19.83
C GLU A 498 -14.93 -13.79 19.14
N GLU A 499 -15.27 -12.99 18.13
CA GLU A 499 -14.33 -12.13 17.42
C GLU A 499 -14.04 -10.84 18.20
N GLY A 500 -14.93 -10.42 19.12
CA GLY A 500 -14.78 -9.18 19.90
C GLY A 500 -15.95 -8.21 19.79
N GLY A 501 -16.97 -8.55 18.98
CA GLY A 501 -18.17 -7.78 18.74
C GLY A 501 -18.93 -7.38 20.00
N CYS A 502 -18.94 -6.09 20.33
CA CYS A 502 -19.63 -5.54 21.49
C CYS A 502 -19.90 -4.03 21.38
N PHE A 503 -20.81 -3.58 22.24
CA PHE A 503 -20.95 -2.17 22.60
C PHE A 503 -20.58 -2.01 24.08
N GLY A 504 -19.45 -1.36 24.36
CA GLY A 504 -18.88 -1.33 25.71
C GLY A 504 -18.11 -0.06 26.00
N ALA A 505 -17.57 0.06 27.22
CA ALA A 505 -16.69 1.18 27.55
C ALA A 505 -15.45 1.17 26.65
N ALA A 506 -15.10 2.32 26.08
CA ALA A 506 -13.97 2.45 25.15
C ALA A 506 -12.60 2.29 25.84
N THR A 507 -12.56 2.12 27.17
CA THR A 507 -11.35 1.90 27.97
C THR A 507 -11.66 1.02 29.18
N PRO A 508 -10.68 0.25 29.71
CA PRO A 508 -10.86 -0.56 30.93
C PRO A 508 -11.19 0.29 32.16
N GLU A 509 -10.58 1.48 32.27
CA GLU A 509 -10.86 2.43 33.36
C GLU A 509 -12.19 3.16 33.21
N ARG A 510 -12.94 2.93 32.12
CA ARG A 510 -14.21 3.59 31.83
C ARG A 510 -14.09 5.11 31.88
N ARG A 511 -13.07 5.63 31.19
CA ARG A 511 -12.71 7.04 31.20
C ARG A 511 -13.90 7.91 30.77
N LYS A 512 -14.07 9.01 31.49
CA LYS A 512 -14.97 10.09 31.11
C LYS A 512 -14.41 10.89 29.92
N PHE A 513 -15.29 11.61 29.24
CA PHE A 513 -15.03 12.29 27.97
C PHE A 513 -13.67 13.03 27.89
N LEU A 514 -13.35 13.93 28.81
CA LEU A 514 -12.11 14.71 28.74
C LEU A 514 -10.87 13.82 28.90
N SER A 515 -10.91 12.86 29.81
CA SER A 515 -9.81 11.93 30.01
C SER A 515 -9.62 11.00 28.81
N PHE A 516 -10.71 10.62 28.14
CA PHE A 516 -10.67 9.87 26.89
C PHE A 516 -10.06 10.71 25.76
N MET A 517 -10.51 11.96 25.59
CA MET A 517 -9.97 12.90 24.60
C MET A 517 -8.47 13.12 24.78
N ALA A 518 -8.02 13.30 26.02
CA ALA A 518 -6.60 13.37 26.32
C ALA A 518 -5.88 12.10 25.83
N GLY A 519 -6.39 10.91 26.16
CA GLY A 519 -5.84 9.62 25.73
C GLY A 519 -5.72 9.48 24.21
N SER A 520 -6.81 9.78 23.49
CA SER A 520 -6.85 9.74 22.02
C SER A 520 -5.79 10.67 21.39
N LEU A 521 -5.66 11.89 21.91
CA LEU A 521 -4.64 12.83 21.42
C LEU A 521 -3.20 12.38 21.71
N LEU A 522 -2.98 11.66 22.82
CA LEU A 522 -1.67 11.08 23.10
C LEU A 522 -1.34 9.98 22.08
N ALA A 523 -2.31 9.09 21.84
CA ALA A 523 -2.15 8.01 20.87
C ALA A 523 -1.86 8.55 19.46
N ASN A 524 -2.58 9.60 19.05
CA ASN A 524 -2.32 10.29 17.79
C ASN A 524 -0.91 10.92 17.73
N ALA A 525 -0.47 11.54 18.82
CA ALA A 525 0.86 12.15 18.88
C ALA A 525 1.98 11.10 18.83
N GLU A 526 1.87 10.01 19.59
CA GLU A 526 2.90 8.97 19.68
C GLU A 526 2.88 7.98 18.51
N GLY A 527 1.72 7.86 17.84
CA GLY A 527 1.44 6.85 16.83
C GLY A 527 0.60 5.73 17.45
N TYR A 528 -0.50 5.33 16.80
CA TYR A 528 -1.44 4.36 17.35
C TYR A 528 -0.77 3.01 17.70
N ALA A 529 0.16 2.53 16.87
CA ALA A 529 0.90 1.29 17.12
C ALA A 529 1.83 1.34 18.37
N ASP A 530 2.27 2.53 18.77
CA ASP A 530 3.15 2.75 19.93
C ASP A 530 2.38 3.25 21.17
N ALA A 531 1.08 3.54 21.01
CA ALA A 531 0.20 4.02 22.08
C ALA A 531 -0.25 2.87 23.00
N SER A 532 -0.69 3.20 24.22
CA SER A 532 -1.24 2.19 25.14
C SER A 532 -2.36 1.39 24.48
N GLU A 533 -2.30 0.05 24.62
CA GLU A 533 -3.35 -0.89 24.18
C GLU A 533 -4.64 -0.81 25.03
N GLU A 534 -4.69 0.09 26.01
CA GLU A 534 -5.77 0.19 27.00
C GLU A 534 -6.94 1.08 26.53
N GLY A 535 -7.21 1.18 25.22
CA GLY A 535 -8.40 1.89 24.75
C GLY A 535 -8.65 1.83 23.25
N ALA A 536 -9.92 2.02 22.89
CA ALA A 536 -10.45 2.07 21.52
C ALA A 536 -10.11 3.37 20.78
N TRP A 537 -8.93 3.94 21.03
CA TRP A 537 -8.32 4.91 20.12
C TRP A 537 -7.46 4.21 19.06
N LEU A 538 -7.05 2.96 19.33
CA LEU A 538 -6.68 1.94 18.34
C LEU A 538 -7.92 1.48 17.58
#